data_AF-A0AAD7NGG4-F1
#
_entry.id   AF-A0AAD7NGG4-F1
#
_cell.length_a   1.000
_cell.length_b   1.000
_cell.length_c   1.000
_cell.angle_alpha   90.00
_cell.angle_beta   90.00
_cell.angle_gamma   90.00
#
_symmetry.space_group_name_H-M   'P 1'
#
loop_
_entity.id
_entity.type
_entity.pdbx_description
1 polymer ?
#
loop_
_entity_poly.entity_id
_entity_poly.type
_entity_poly.pdbx_seq_one_letter_code
_entity_poly.pdbx_strand_id
1 'polypeptide(L)'
;MSSPPNMSTAAHNDPLPTDEEIEKELCMLDLEDADSLLKHVQDLVALNFDDFPDDQVDDEAARYAARMTKASITDGTRTGHLRIIRHYITFHLRRNKNWDAKRVDEETPRDITAFISQKCGPVAEGFEGRKYSTAVSTRAALTMWYRNLRPNESLTEWCLDSATNTWHGLPTRSRHVSQFMVGLEKTKAKSGEVSSLLYPCAKAPINVHHTPAQLAQLRFTPEFGDYRNSGDRRNTGDYRNIGD
;
A
#
# COMPACT_ATOMS: atom_id res chain seq x y z
N MET A 1 31.72 82.66 13.27
CA MET A 1 30.47 82.20 13.89
C MET A 1 29.76 81.35 12.85
N SER A 2 30.01 80.03 12.90
CA SER A 2 29.55 79.09 11.89
C SER A 2 28.46 78.22 12.50
N SER A 3 27.25 78.30 11.95
CA SER A 3 26.10 77.49 12.37
C SER A 3 26.34 76.01 12.03
N PRO A 4 25.94 75.06 12.89
CA PRO A 4 26.00 73.64 12.57
C PRO A 4 24.89 73.24 11.58
N PRO A 5 25.12 72.21 10.74
CA PRO A 5 24.14 71.71 9.79
C PRO A 5 23.08 70.86 10.51
N ASN A 6 21.83 71.08 10.11
CA ASN A 6 20.65 70.34 10.57
C ASN A 6 20.68 68.92 9.98
N MET A 7 21.04 67.91 10.80
CA MET A 7 20.93 66.51 10.42
C MET A 7 19.50 66.04 10.67
N SER A 8 18.68 66.14 9.62
CA SER A 8 17.37 65.48 9.56
C SER A 8 17.58 63.97 9.46
N THR A 9 17.47 63.28 10.60
CA THR A 9 17.32 61.82 10.67
C THR A 9 15.96 61.45 10.11
N ALA A 10 15.91 61.11 8.82
CA ALA A 10 14.82 60.35 8.25
C ALA A 10 14.87 58.95 8.88
N ALA A 11 14.04 58.72 9.90
CA ALA A 11 13.74 57.39 10.37
C ALA A 11 13.13 56.61 9.20
N HIS A 12 13.91 55.69 8.64
CA HIS A 12 13.41 54.65 7.74
C HIS A 12 12.56 53.73 8.60
N ASN A 13 11.29 54.06 8.74
CA ASN A 13 10.27 53.16 9.28
C ASN A 13 10.00 52.13 8.19
N ASP A 14 10.84 51.09 8.12
CA ASP A 14 10.41 49.86 7.45
C ASP A 14 9.19 49.35 8.23
N PRO A 15 8.02 49.20 7.58
CA PRO A 15 6.86 48.63 8.23
C PRO A 15 7.23 47.24 8.74
N LEU A 16 7.00 47.00 10.04
CA LEU A 16 7.10 45.64 10.58
C LEU A 16 6.14 44.75 9.77
N PRO A 17 6.63 43.61 9.26
CA PRO A 17 5.79 42.69 8.50
C PRO A 17 4.60 42.28 9.36
N THR A 18 3.42 42.37 8.76
CA THR A 18 2.16 42.05 9.40
C THR A 18 2.06 40.55 9.65
N ASP A 19 1.29 40.12 10.66
CA ASP A 19 1.09 38.69 10.98
C ASP A 19 0.55 37.90 9.75
N GLU A 20 -0.20 38.56 8.87
CA GLU A 20 -0.70 38.01 7.60
C GLU A 20 0.41 37.79 6.55
N GLU A 21 1.43 38.65 6.52
CA GLU A 21 2.62 38.49 5.66
C GLU A 21 3.50 37.35 6.17
N ILE A 22 3.60 37.20 7.49
CA ILE A 22 4.34 36.10 8.15
C ILE A 22 3.66 34.74 7.88
N GLU A 23 2.34 34.63 8.02
CA GLU A 23 1.60 33.39 7.72
C GLU A 23 1.64 33.02 6.23
N LYS A 24 1.59 34.01 5.34
CA LYS A 24 1.68 33.80 3.89
C LYS A 24 3.08 33.34 3.47
N GLU A 25 4.14 33.89 4.08
CA GLU A 25 5.52 33.47 3.86
C GLU A 25 5.78 32.06 4.41
N LEU A 26 5.24 31.72 5.59
CA LEU A 26 5.23 30.35 6.14
C LEU A 26 4.50 29.35 5.22
N CYS A 27 3.36 29.75 4.65
CA CYS A 27 2.59 28.93 3.72
C CYS A 27 3.31 28.74 2.37
N MET A 28 4.07 29.73 1.89
CA MET A 28 4.90 29.58 0.69
C MET A 28 6.15 28.70 0.93
N LEU A 29 6.81 28.85 2.08
CA LEU A 29 7.97 28.02 2.45
C LEU A 29 7.57 26.53 2.58
N ASP A 30 6.41 26.23 3.14
CA ASP A 30 5.87 24.87 3.22
C ASP A 30 5.55 24.25 1.84
N LEU A 31 5.22 25.08 0.84
CA LEU A 31 4.96 24.65 -0.54
C LEU A 31 6.26 24.41 -1.33
N GLU A 32 7.25 25.30 -1.21
CA GLU A 32 8.55 25.15 -1.86
C GLU A 32 9.34 23.97 -1.29
N ASP A 33 9.30 23.76 0.03
CA ASP A 33 9.86 22.58 0.69
C ASP A 33 9.15 21.29 0.26
N ALA A 34 7.83 21.35 0.07
CA ALA A 34 7.06 20.20 -0.42
C ALA A 34 7.41 19.84 -1.87
N ASP A 35 7.65 20.83 -2.74
CA ASP A 35 8.02 20.62 -4.14
C ASP A 35 9.46 20.13 -4.29
N SER A 36 10.39 20.69 -3.51
CA SER A 36 11.78 20.23 -3.41
C SER A 36 11.86 18.78 -2.90
N LEU A 37 11.12 18.47 -1.84
CA LEU A 37 10.97 17.10 -1.31
C LEU A 37 10.36 16.16 -2.35
N LEU A 38 9.32 16.61 -3.07
CA LEU A 38 8.65 15.78 -4.08
C LEU A 38 9.59 15.45 -5.24
N LYS A 39 10.41 16.40 -5.68
CA LYS A 39 11.43 16.18 -6.73
C LYS A 39 12.49 15.17 -6.26
N HIS A 40 13.03 15.33 -5.05
CA HIS A 40 13.97 14.37 -4.48
C HIS A 40 13.39 12.96 -4.37
N VAL A 41 12.12 12.85 -3.97
CA VAL A 41 11.40 11.55 -3.90
C VAL A 41 11.17 10.97 -5.29
N GLN A 42 10.91 11.78 -6.31
CA GLN A 42 10.80 11.31 -7.69
C GLN A 42 12.11 10.71 -8.19
N ASP A 43 13.23 11.39 -7.95
CA ASP A 43 14.57 10.93 -8.33
C ASP A 43 14.94 9.64 -7.60
N LEU A 44 14.69 9.58 -6.28
CA LEU A 44 14.90 8.38 -5.47
C LEU A 44 14.11 7.19 -6.02
N VAL A 45 12.82 7.37 -6.32
CA VAL A 45 11.99 6.29 -6.85
C VAL A 45 12.50 5.87 -8.23
N ALA A 46 12.84 6.80 -9.12
CA ALA A 46 13.37 6.47 -10.44
C ALA A 46 14.66 5.64 -10.37
N LEU A 47 15.60 6.02 -9.51
CA LEU A 47 16.90 5.35 -9.35
C LEU A 47 16.84 3.93 -8.79
N ASN A 48 15.76 3.55 -8.12
CA ASN A 48 15.59 2.20 -7.55
C ASN A 48 14.55 1.38 -8.33
N PHE A 49 14.13 1.85 -9.51
CA PHE A 49 13.18 1.16 -10.39
C PHE A 49 13.77 0.76 -11.74
N ASP A 50 15.10 0.78 -11.88
CA ASP A 50 15.77 0.14 -13.00
C ASP A 50 15.55 -1.38 -12.95
N ASP A 51 15.33 -1.95 -14.13
CA ASP A 51 14.74 -3.25 -14.39
C ASP A 51 15.18 -4.37 -13.43
N PHE A 52 14.19 -5.17 -13.02
CA PHE A 52 14.39 -6.40 -12.25
C PHE A 52 15.56 -7.20 -12.84
N PRO A 53 16.60 -7.55 -12.08
CA PRO A 53 17.63 -8.44 -12.58
C PRO A 53 16.98 -9.78 -12.96
N ASP A 54 17.08 -10.13 -14.25
CA ASP A 54 16.60 -11.40 -14.83
C ASP A 54 17.47 -12.60 -14.39
N ASP A 55 18.49 -12.32 -13.59
CA ASP A 55 19.56 -13.22 -13.27
C ASP A 55 19.11 -14.07 -12.10
N GLN A 56 18.69 -15.31 -12.39
CA GLN A 56 18.69 -16.53 -11.54
C GLN A 56 17.50 -17.45 -11.87
N VAL A 57 17.11 -17.55 -13.15
CA VAL A 57 16.23 -18.65 -13.59
C VAL A 57 16.78 -19.30 -14.85
N ASP A 58 17.38 -20.48 -14.68
CA ASP A 58 17.90 -21.29 -15.79
C ASP A 58 16.78 -21.76 -16.74
N ASP A 59 15.53 -21.76 -16.28
CA ASP A 59 14.36 -22.17 -17.04
C ASP A 59 13.84 -21.08 -18.00
N GLU A 60 13.91 -21.36 -19.30
CA GLU A 60 13.40 -20.49 -20.37
C GLU A 60 11.89 -20.25 -20.26
N ALA A 61 11.13 -21.23 -19.74
CA ALA A 61 9.69 -21.08 -19.53
C ALA A 61 9.39 -20.04 -18.44
N ALA A 62 10.17 -20.02 -17.36
CA ALA A 62 10.07 -19.02 -16.31
C ALA A 62 10.47 -17.61 -16.81
N ARG A 63 11.52 -17.49 -17.64
CA ARG A 63 11.89 -16.22 -18.28
C ARG A 63 10.80 -15.72 -19.24
N TYR A 64 10.17 -16.61 -20.00
CA TYR A 64 9.04 -16.26 -20.85
C TYR A 64 7.81 -15.80 -20.04
N ALA A 65 7.46 -16.52 -18.97
CA ALA A 65 6.37 -16.15 -18.06
C ALA A 65 6.64 -14.81 -17.35
N ALA A 66 7.88 -14.54 -16.92
CA ALA A 66 8.29 -13.27 -16.34
C ALA A 66 8.15 -12.12 -17.36
N ARG A 67 8.61 -12.31 -18.61
CA ARG A 67 8.42 -11.34 -19.70
C ARG A 67 6.94 -11.07 -20.00
N MET A 68 6.12 -12.11 -20.08
CA MET A 68 4.67 -11.98 -20.27
C MET A 68 3.97 -11.32 -19.08
N THR A 69 4.41 -11.60 -17.86
CA THR A 69 3.90 -10.93 -16.65
C THR A 69 4.31 -9.45 -16.64
N LYS A 70 5.56 -9.15 -17.01
CA LYS A 70 6.08 -7.77 -17.12
C LYS A 70 5.34 -6.98 -18.19
N ALA A 71 5.06 -7.59 -19.34
CA ALA A 71 4.28 -6.99 -20.42
C ALA A 71 2.78 -6.85 -20.09
N SER A 72 2.25 -7.70 -19.20
CA SER A 72 0.83 -7.66 -18.79
C SER A 72 0.56 -6.77 -17.57
N ILE A 73 1.57 -6.42 -16.76
CA ILE A 73 1.48 -5.27 -15.86
C ILE A 73 1.44 -4.01 -16.72
N THR A 74 0.23 -3.52 -17.00
CA THR A 74 0.04 -2.30 -17.77
C THR A 74 0.84 -1.15 -17.15
N ASP A 75 1.41 -0.29 -18.00
CA ASP A 75 2.13 0.93 -17.55
C ASP A 75 1.29 1.76 -16.58
N GLY A 76 -0.04 1.71 -16.71
CA GLY A 76 -0.99 2.32 -15.77
C GLY A 76 -0.89 1.76 -14.34
N THR A 77 -0.73 0.44 -14.17
CA THR A 77 -0.57 -0.19 -12.85
C THR A 77 0.76 0.18 -12.22
N ARG A 78 1.84 0.15 -13.01
CA ARG A 78 3.18 0.58 -12.57
C ARG A 78 3.16 2.03 -12.13
N THR A 79 2.60 2.92 -12.95
CA THR A 79 2.43 4.36 -12.62
C THR A 79 1.63 4.56 -11.34
N GLY A 80 0.55 3.79 -11.17
CA GLY A 80 -0.27 3.80 -9.95
C GLY A 80 0.53 3.41 -8.70
N HIS A 81 1.34 2.36 -8.78
CA HIS A 81 2.21 1.95 -7.68
C HIS A 81 3.30 2.98 -7.37
N LEU A 82 3.95 3.55 -8.39
CA LEU A 82 4.94 4.62 -8.18
C LEU A 82 4.32 5.81 -7.44
N ARG A 83 3.08 6.21 -7.78
CA ARG A 83 2.36 7.27 -7.06
C ARG A 83 2.15 6.92 -5.59
N ILE A 84 1.79 5.68 -5.29
CA ILE A 84 1.60 5.21 -3.91
C ILE A 84 2.93 5.26 -3.14
N ILE A 85 4.03 4.77 -3.74
CA ILE A 85 5.36 4.75 -3.12
C ILE A 85 5.82 6.18 -2.82
N ARG A 86 5.63 7.12 -3.75
CA ARG A 86 5.93 8.54 -3.51
C ARG A 86 5.16 9.08 -2.30
N HIS A 87 3.85 8.82 -2.24
CA HIS A 87 3.04 9.26 -1.10
C HIS A 87 3.47 8.63 0.23
N TYR A 88 3.91 7.37 0.22
CA TYR A 88 4.42 6.69 1.40
C TYR A 88 5.70 7.35 1.92
N ILE A 89 6.66 7.63 1.02
CA ILE A 89 7.92 8.28 1.38
C ILE A 89 7.67 9.70 1.90
N THR A 90 6.87 10.50 1.18
CA THR A 90 6.52 11.86 1.61
C THR A 90 5.79 11.86 2.95
N PHE A 91 4.91 10.89 3.21
CA PHE A 91 4.19 10.78 4.48
C PHE A 91 5.13 10.63 5.68
N HIS A 92 6.19 9.84 5.54
CA HIS A 92 7.16 9.61 6.61
C HIS A 92 8.16 10.76 6.74
N LEU A 93 8.66 11.29 5.62
CA LEU A 93 9.57 12.44 5.64
C LEU A 93 8.95 13.70 6.27
N ARG A 94 7.64 13.89 6.11
CA ARG A 94 6.91 14.98 6.79
C ARG A 94 6.83 14.82 8.31
N ARG A 95 6.86 13.58 8.83
CA ARG A 95 6.83 13.30 10.28
C ARG A 95 8.21 13.28 10.88
N ASN A 96 9.19 12.79 10.11
CA ASN A 96 10.57 12.69 10.51
C ASN A 96 11.45 12.97 9.29
N LYS A 97 12.05 14.17 9.25
CA LYS A 97 12.93 14.60 8.15
C LYS A 97 14.16 13.68 7.98
N ASN A 98 14.53 12.94 9.03
CA ASN A 98 15.65 11.99 9.02
C ASN A 98 15.20 10.54 8.75
N TRP A 99 13.94 10.33 8.33
CA TRP A 99 13.47 9.00 7.97
C TRP A 99 14.12 8.54 6.66
N ASP A 100 14.67 7.34 6.66
CA ASP A 100 15.33 6.76 5.50
C ASP A 100 14.39 5.79 4.79
N ALA A 101 14.06 6.13 3.54
CA ALA A 101 13.18 5.35 2.68
C ALA A 101 13.74 4.00 2.24
N LYS A 102 15.07 3.82 2.31
CA LYS A 102 15.75 2.57 1.96
C LYS A 102 15.97 1.67 3.16
N ARG A 103 15.79 2.18 4.39
CA ARG A 103 15.96 1.41 5.62
C ARG A 103 14.91 0.29 5.69
N VAL A 104 15.37 -0.91 6.03
CA VAL A 104 14.51 -2.08 6.25
C VAL A 104 14.91 -2.74 7.57
N ASP A 105 14.14 -2.46 8.60
CA ASP A 105 14.38 -2.81 10.01
C ASP A 105 13.08 -3.27 10.71
N GLU A 106 13.16 -3.49 12.03
CA GLU A 106 12.03 -3.92 12.87
C GLU A 106 10.83 -2.96 12.80
N GLU A 107 11.07 -1.66 12.62
CA GLU A 107 10.04 -0.63 12.60
C GLU A 107 9.35 -0.53 11.24
N THR A 108 9.98 -1.01 10.18
CA THR A 108 9.46 -0.92 8.82
C THR A 108 8.04 -1.50 8.65
N PRO A 109 7.69 -2.68 9.22
CA PRO A 109 6.29 -3.14 9.30
C PRO A 109 5.32 -2.15 9.95
N ARG A 110 5.74 -1.45 11.01
CA ARG A 110 4.90 -0.47 11.72
C ARG A 110 4.70 0.76 10.85
N ASP A 111 5.75 1.24 10.21
CA ASP A 111 5.70 2.35 9.25
C ASP A 111 4.70 2.09 8.11
N ILE A 112 4.70 0.87 7.57
CA ILE A 112 3.72 0.42 6.56
C ILE A 112 2.30 0.50 7.12
N THR A 113 2.05 -0.07 8.31
CA THR A 113 0.71 -0.04 8.90
C THR A 113 0.25 1.35 9.30
N ALA A 114 1.16 2.24 9.72
CA ALA A 114 0.85 3.63 10.03
C ALA A 114 0.38 4.39 8.78
N PHE A 115 1.05 4.19 7.65
CA PHE A 115 0.61 4.79 6.39
C PHE A 115 -0.74 4.22 5.92
N ILE A 116 -0.95 2.91 6.00
CA ILE A 116 -2.24 2.31 5.62
C ILE A 116 -3.36 2.81 6.54
N SER A 117 -3.11 2.94 7.85
CA SER A 117 -4.05 3.56 8.80
C SER A 117 -4.37 4.99 8.41
N GLN A 118 -3.36 5.81 8.04
CA GLN A 118 -3.61 7.17 7.57
C GLN A 118 -4.58 7.20 6.39
N LYS A 119 -4.40 6.28 5.45
CA LYS A 119 -5.24 6.19 4.26
C LYS A 119 -6.64 5.66 4.57
N CYS A 120 -6.75 4.60 5.36
CA CYS A 120 -7.97 3.79 5.43
C CYS A 120 -8.73 3.89 6.75
N GLY A 121 -8.18 4.63 7.73
CA GLY A 121 -8.80 4.83 9.04
C GLY A 121 -10.07 5.69 8.99
N PRO A 122 -10.80 5.79 10.12
CA PRO A 122 -12.03 6.58 10.22
C PRO A 122 -11.81 8.08 9.99
N VAL A 123 -12.64 8.70 9.13
CA VAL A 123 -12.56 10.16 8.88
C VAL A 123 -12.77 10.97 10.17
N ALA A 124 -13.60 10.47 11.09
CA ALA A 124 -13.87 11.10 12.39
C ALA A 124 -12.61 11.25 13.26
N GLU A 125 -11.57 10.45 13.00
CA GLU A 125 -10.28 10.50 13.73
C GLU A 125 -9.19 11.26 12.93
N GLY A 126 -9.55 11.94 11.84
CA GLY A 126 -8.62 12.72 11.01
C GLY A 126 -7.91 11.92 9.91
N PHE A 127 -8.38 10.70 9.61
CA PHE A 127 -7.85 9.87 8.52
C PHE A 127 -8.54 10.15 7.17
N GLU A 128 -7.97 9.65 6.07
CA GLU A 128 -8.52 9.91 4.73
C GLU A 128 -9.78 9.10 4.37
N GLY A 129 -10.14 8.06 5.16
CA GLY A 129 -11.37 7.29 4.93
C GLY A 129 -11.39 6.46 3.64
N ARG A 130 -10.23 6.12 3.07
CA ARG A 130 -10.14 5.34 1.83
C ARG A 130 -10.65 3.91 2.01
N LYS A 131 -11.01 3.30 0.89
CA LYS A 131 -11.54 1.93 0.84
C LYS A 131 -10.48 0.87 1.11
N TYR A 132 -10.89 -0.33 1.52
CA TYR A 132 -9.99 -1.47 1.75
C TYR A 132 -9.14 -1.82 0.51
N SER A 133 -9.67 -1.63 -0.69
CA SER A 133 -8.90 -1.81 -1.94
C SER A 133 -7.66 -0.92 -1.99
N THR A 134 -7.68 0.26 -1.36
CA THR A 134 -6.50 1.14 -1.25
C THR A 134 -5.42 0.52 -0.37
N ALA A 135 -5.79 -0.13 0.73
CA ALA A 135 -4.84 -0.87 1.57
C ALA A 135 -4.19 -2.03 0.81
N VAL A 136 -4.97 -2.77 0.02
CA VAL A 136 -4.47 -3.87 -0.82
C VAL A 136 -3.50 -3.36 -1.87
N SER A 137 -3.86 -2.32 -2.63
CA SER A 137 -2.96 -1.69 -3.61
C SER A 137 -1.71 -1.10 -2.97
N THR A 138 -1.83 -0.56 -1.75
CA THR A 138 -0.69 -0.03 -0.99
C THR A 138 0.28 -1.13 -0.61
N ARG A 139 -0.21 -2.25 -0.06
CA ARG A 139 0.62 -3.40 0.25
C ARG A 139 1.33 -3.95 -1.00
N ALA A 140 0.64 -4.02 -2.14
CA ALA A 140 1.23 -4.48 -3.41
C ALA A 140 2.35 -3.53 -3.89
N ALA A 141 2.09 -2.22 -3.91
CA ALA A 141 3.07 -1.21 -4.32
C ALA A 141 4.33 -1.24 -3.42
N LEU A 142 4.15 -1.33 -2.11
CA LEU A 142 5.29 -1.39 -1.17
C LEU A 142 6.02 -2.74 -1.25
N THR A 143 5.32 -3.83 -1.57
CA THR A 143 5.97 -5.11 -1.84
C THR A 143 6.90 -4.99 -3.05
N MET A 144 6.45 -4.31 -4.11
CA MET A 144 7.29 -4.02 -5.27
C MET A 144 8.49 -3.14 -4.91
N TRP A 145 8.29 -2.08 -4.13
CA TRP A 145 9.38 -1.20 -3.65
C TRP A 145 10.48 -1.98 -2.90
N TYR A 146 10.10 -2.73 -1.87
CA TYR A 146 11.07 -3.44 -1.05
C TYR A 146 11.74 -4.62 -1.79
N ARG A 147 11.09 -5.20 -2.80
CA ARG A 147 11.73 -6.17 -3.70
C ARG A 147 12.85 -5.55 -4.52
N ASN A 148 12.67 -4.33 -5.01
CA ASN A 148 13.73 -3.66 -5.77
C ASN A 148 14.89 -3.22 -4.88
N LEU A 149 14.61 -2.80 -3.64
CA LEU A 149 15.67 -2.50 -2.67
C LEU A 149 16.45 -3.75 -2.24
N ARG A 150 15.80 -4.92 -2.25
CA ARG A 150 16.36 -6.17 -1.76
C ARG A 150 15.99 -7.35 -2.69
N PRO A 151 16.65 -7.49 -3.85
CA PRO A 151 16.25 -8.44 -4.89
C PRO A 151 16.37 -9.91 -4.49
N ASN A 152 17.26 -10.25 -3.56
CA ASN A 152 17.57 -11.64 -3.17
C ASN A 152 16.86 -12.11 -1.89
N GLU A 153 15.81 -11.40 -1.45
CA GLU A 153 15.11 -11.72 -0.21
C GLU A 153 14.01 -12.76 -0.38
N SER A 154 13.81 -13.56 0.66
CA SER A 154 12.70 -14.52 0.70
C SER A 154 11.34 -13.83 0.67
N LEU A 155 10.41 -14.41 -0.08
CA LEU A 155 9.01 -13.98 -0.13
C LEU A 155 8.13 -14.67 0.93
N THR A 156 8.67 -15.64 1.67
CA THR A 156 7.88 -16.47 2.59
C THR A 156 7.61 -15.75 3.90
N GLU A 157 8.64 -15.37 4.64
CA GLU A 157 8.49 -14.82 6.00
C GLU A 157 9.49 -13.69 6.28
N TRP A 158 9.04 -12.74 7.10
CA TRP A 158 9.85 -11.66 7.65
C TRP A 158 10.39 -12.10 9.01
N CYS A 159 11.71 -12.25 9.13
CA CYS A 159 12.33 -12.78 10.35
C CYS A 159 13.65 -12.07 10.67
N LEU A 160 13.99 -12.02 11.96
CA LEU A 160 15.30 -11.57 12.42
C LEU A 160 16.24 -12.77 12.47
N ASP A 161 17.34 -12.71 11.72
CA ASP A 161 18.43 -13.64 11.91
C ASP A 161 19.22 -13.24 13.15
N SER A 162 19.15 -14.08 14.18
CA SER A 162 19.80 -13.83 15.47
C SER A 162 21.32 -13.89 15.40
N ALA A 163 21.90 -14.55 14.39
CA ALA A 163 23.35 -14.64 14.23
C ALA A 163 23.96 -13.36 13.66
N THR A 164 23.29 -12.76 12.67
CA THR A 164 23.76 -11.55 11.97
C THR A 164 23.08 -10.27 12.44
N ASN A 165 22.07 -10.39 13.32
CA ASN A 165 21.17 -9.30 13.71
C ASN A 165 20.57 -8.56 12.51
N THR A 166 20.32 -9.28 11.42
CA THR A 166 19.81 -8.75 10.15
C THR A 166 18.42 -9.27 9.90
N TRP A 167 17.52 -8.39 9.48
CA TRP A 167 16.16 -8.78 9.14
C TRP A 167 16.10 -9.33 7.71
N HIS A 168 15.57 -10.52 7.52
CA HIS A 168 15.36 -11.17 6.22
C HIS A 168 13.89 -11.15 5.80
N GLY A 169 13.67 -11.23 4.50
CA GLY A 169 12.37 -11.23 3.86
C GLY A 169 11.81 -9.83 3.58
N LEU A 170 10.57 -9.79 3.11
CA LEU A 170 9.88 -8.52 2.82
C LEU A 170 9.07 -8.03 4.02
N PRO A 171 9.18 -6.75 4.42
CA PRO A 171 8.45 -6.22 5.57
C PRO A 171 6.92 -6.24 5.36
N THR A 172 6.44 -6.21 4.11
CA THR A 172 5.02 -6.36 3.75
C THR A 172 4.48 -7.79 3.98
N ARG A 173 5.36 -8.77 4.18
CA ARG A 173 5.04 -10.16 4.53
C ARG A 173 5.11 -10.42 6.03
N SER A 174 5.49 -9.43 6.83
CA SER A 174 5.47 -9.55 8.28
C SER A 174 4.10 -9.96 8.83
N ARG A 175 4.14 -10.69 9.95
CA ARG A 175 2.95 -11.06 10.71
C ARG A 175 2.15 -9.82 11.11
N HIS A 176 2.84 -8.75 11.51
CA HIS A 176 2.24 -7.47 11.89
C HIS A 176 1.38 -6.88 10.77
N VAL A 177 1.95 -6.71 9.56
CA VAL A 177 1.21 -6.18 8.40
C VAL A 177 0.05 -7.11 8.02
N SER A 178 0.27 -8.44 8.04
CA SER A 178 -0.77 -9.40 7.67
C SER A 178 -1.95 -9.39 8.65
N GLN A 179 -1.69 -9.37 9.96
CA GLN A 179 -2.73 -9.27 10.98
C GLN A 179 -3.48 -7.93 10.89
N PHE A 180 -2.76 -6.83 10.66
CA PHE A 180 -3.35 -5.52 10.44
C PHE A 180 -4.32 -5.52 9.24
N MET A 181 -3.92 -6.08 8.10
CA MET A 181 -4.76 -6.18 6.91
C MET A 181 -6.05 -6.97 7.16
N VAL A 182 -5.95 -8.12 7.84
CA VAL A 182 -7.12 -8.93 8.21
C VAL A 182 -8.05 -8.18 9.19
N GLY A 183 -7.47 -7.44 10.14
CA GLY A 183 -8.23 -6.60 11.07
C GLY A 183 -8.99 -5.49 10.33
N LEU A 184 -8.29 -4.80 9.42
CA LEU A 184 -8.86 -3.75 8.59
C LEU A 184 -10.00 -4.28 7.71
N GLU A 185 -9.81 -5.42 7.06
CA GLU A 185 -10.85 -6.09 6.26
C GLU A 185 -12.11 -6.36 7.06
N LYS A 186 -11.96 -6.93 8.27
CA LYS A 186 -13.10 -7.21 9.16
C LYS A 186 -13.83 -5.94 9.56
N THR A 187 -13.11 -4.86 9.87
CA THR A 187 -13.71 -3.57 10.21
C THR A 187 -14.46 -2.97 9.01
N LYS A 188 -13.88 -3.04 7.81
CA LYS A 188 -14.49 -2.55 6.57
C LYS A 188 -15.68 -3.40 6.11
N ALA A 189 -15.66 -4.70 6.39
CA ALA A 189 -16.80 -5.59 6.17
C ALA A 189 -17.97 -5.24 7.11
N LYS A 190 -17.69 -4.94 8.39
CA LYS A 190 -18.72 -4.50 9.35
C LYS A 190 -19.37 -3.18 8.94
N SER A 191 -18.65 -2.28 8.26
CA SER A 191 -19.21 -1.05 7.71
C SER A 191 -19.93 -1.24 6.36
N GLY A 192 -20.07 -2.48 5.88
CA GLY A 192 -20.72 -2.80 4.60
C GLY A 192 -19.89 -2.45 3.36
N GLU A 193 -18.60 -2.13 3.52
CA GLU A 193 -17.73 -1.73 2.41
C GLU A 193 -17.15 -2.93 1.65
N VAL A 194 -16.97 -4.05 2.35
CA VAL A 194 -16.42 -5.30 1.82
C VAL A 194 -17.43 -6.42 2.06
N SER A 195 -17.73 -7.19 1.02
CA SER A 195 -18.65 -8.33 1.14
C SER A 195 -18.01 -9.42 2.00
N SER A 196 -18.61 -9.72 3.17
CA SER A 196 -18.10 -10.70 4.13
C SER A 196 -18.41 -12.14 3.72
N LEU A 197 -18.18 -12.52 2.47
CA LEU A 197 -18.56 -13.85 1.97
C LEU A 197 -17.73 -15.01 2.55
N LEU A 198 -16.77 -14.74 3.44
CA LEU A 198 -15.83 -15.76 3.94
C LEU A 198 -15.82 -16.02 5.45
N TYR A 199 -16.68 -15.38 6.23
CA TYR A 199 -16.87 -15.80 7.63
C TYR A 199 -18.34 -15.66 8.02
N PRO A 200 -19.12 -16.77 8.09
CA PRO A 200 -20.34 -16.75 8.87
C PRO A 200 -19.93 -16.42 10.31
N CYS A 201 -20.09 -15.16 10.69
CA CYS A 201 -20.13 -14.76 12.09
C CYS A 201 -21.44 -15.34 12.65
N ALA A 202 -21.41 -16.62 12.98
CA ALA A 202 -22.47 -17.30 13.69
C ALA A 202 -22.54 -16.73 15.11
N LYS A 203 -23.24 -15.61 15.25
CA LYS A 203 -23.85 -15.18 16.50
C LYS A 203 -25.29 -14.78 16.21
N ALA A 204 -26.08 -15.74 15.72
CA ALA A 204 -27.50 -15.71 16.02
C ALA A 204 -27.64 -16.03 17.53
N PRO A 205 -28.40 -15.26 18.31
CA PRO A 205 -28.72 -15.66 19.68
C PRO A 205 -29.49 -16.97 19.61
N ILE A 206 -28.93 -18.03 20.20
CA ILE A 206 -29.68 -19.26 20.48
C ILE A 206 -30.73 -18.85 21.50
N ASN A 207 -31.94 -18.57 21.01
CA ASN A 207 -33.12 -18.43 21.84
C ASN A 207 -33.53 -19.86 22.26
N VAL A 208 -32.96 -20.32 23.37
CA VAL A 208 -33.28 -21.61 23.99
C VAL A 208 -34.65 -21.51 24.66
N HIS A 209 -35.69 -21.55 23.83
CA HIS A 209 -37.02 -21.99 24.22
C HIS A 209 -37.58 -22.86 23.10
N HIS A 210 -37.11 -24.11 23.02
CA HIS A 210 -37.81 -25.17 22.32
C HIS A 210 -38.19 -26.25 23.33
N THR A 211 -39.48 -26.57 23.36
CA THR A 211 -40.10 -27.58 24.20
C THR A 211 -39.75 -28.99 23.71
N PRO A 212 -39.78 -30.02 24.57
CA PRO A 212 -39.34 -31.39 24.22
C PRO A 212 -40.17 -32.13 23.15
N ALA A 213 -41.20 -31.50 22.57
CA ALA A 213 -42.18 -32.18 21.73
C ALA A 213 -41.84 -32.20 20.22
N GLN A 214 -40.78 -31.53 19.76
CA GLN A 214 -40.46 -31.42 18.31
C GLN A 214 -39.27 -32.28 17.84
N LEU A 215 -38.65 -33.07 18.72
CA LEU A 215 -37.50 -33.94 18.39
C LEU A 215 -37.88 -35.35 17.90
N ALA A 216 -39.06 -35.54 17.31
CA ALA A 216 -39.55 -36.85 16.88
C ALA A 216 -39.80 -37.02 15.36
N GLN A 217 -39.42 -36.06 14.50
CA GLN A 217 -39.70 -36.14 13.06
C GLN A 217 -38.50 -36.14 12.10
N LEU A 218 -37.27 -36.38 12.58
CA LEU A 218 -36.13 -36.58 11.67
C LEU A 218 -35.59 -38.02 11.79
N ARG A 219 -36.28 -38.93 11.09
CA ARG A 219 -35.79 -40.26 10.72
C ARG A 219 -35.96 -40.45 9.21
N PHE A 220 -34.83 -40.74 8.54
CA PHE A 220 -34.67 -41.25 7.16
C PHE A 220 -35.08 -40.31 6.01
N THR A 221 -34.23 -40.00 5.03
CA THR A 221 -33.57 -40.94 4.09
C THR A 221 -32.17 -40.48 3.63
N PRO A 222 -31.29 -41.40 3.19
CA PRO A 222 -30.09 -41.08 2.41
C PRO A 222 -30.35 -41.34 0.91
N GLU A 223 -30.25 -40.30 0.07
CA GLU A 223 -30.12 -40.50 -1.38
C GLU A 223 -28.75 -40.03 -1.87
N PHE A 224 -28.05 -41.01 -2.45
CA PHE A 224 -26.87 -40.89 -3.30
C PHE A 224 -27.18 -40.02 -4.52
N GLY A 225 -26.31 -39.05 -4.82
CA GLY A 225 -26.31 -38.30 -6.08
C GLY A 225 -24.96 -38.40 -6.76
N ASP A 226 -24.86 -39.29 -7.75
CA ASP A 226 -23.73 -39.46 -8.66
C ASP A 226 -23.46 -38.19 -9.48
N TYR A 227 -22.27 -37.59 -9.33
CA TYR A 227 -21.77 -36.59 -10.28
C TYR A 227 -21.06 -37.29 -11.45
N ARG A 228 -21.81 -37.53 -12.52
CA ARG A 228 -21.27 -37.94 -13.82
C ARG A 228 -20.56 -36.78 -14.52
N ASN A 229 -19.33 -37.08 -14.89
CA ASN A 229 -18.49 -36.43 -15.88
C ASN A 229 -19.06 -36.63 -17.30
N SER A 230 -19.26 -35.55 -18.06
CA SER A 230 -19.38 -35.57 -19.53
C SER A 230 -19.69 -34.16 -20.08
N GLY A 231 -18.87 -33.65 -21.02
CA GLY A 231 -19.21 -32.41 -21.72
C GLY A 231 -18.15 -31.77 -22.60
N ASP A 232 -17.43 -32.57 -23.38
CA ASP A 232 -16.52 -32.13 -24.45
C ASP A 232 -17.28 -31.47 -25.62
N ARG A 233 -16.87 -30.27 -26.08
CA ARG A 233 -17.17 -29.73 -27.42
C ARG A 233 -16.10 -28.73 -27.89
N ARG A 234 -15.14 -29.27 -28.65
CA ARG A 234 -14.56 -28.76 -29.92
C ARG A 234 -15.00 -27.35 -30.34
N ASN A 235 -14.03 -26.45 -30.51
CA ASN A 235 -14.11 -25.40 -31.53
C ASN A 235 -12.85 -25.44 -32.39
N THR A 236 -13.05 -25.81 -33.65
CA THR A 236 -12.07 -25.95 -34.72
C THR A 236 -12.21 -24.77 -35.68
N GLY A 237 -11.08 -24.15 -36.03
CA GLY A 237 -10.89 -23.41 -37.28
C GLY A 237 -10.98 -21.90 -37.16
N ASP A 238 -9.89 -21.19 -37.47
CA ASP A 238 -9.69 -20.69 -38.84
C ASP A 238 -8.26 -20.10 -38.97
N TYR A 239 -7.33 -20.85 -39.57
CA TYR A 239 -6.06 -20.32 -40.06
C TYR A 239 -6.25 -19.97 -41.54
N ARG A 240 -6.23 -18.67 -41.86
CA ARG A 240 -6.17 -18.22 -43.25
C ARG A 240 -4.72 -18.14 -43.72
N ASN A 241 -4.52 -18.74 -44.88
CA ASN A 241 -3.38 -18.66 -45.79
C ASN A 241 -2.89 -17.22 -46.00
N ILE A 242 -1.56 -17.05 -46.01
CA ILE A 242 -0.87 -16.11 -46.89
C ILE A 242 0.19 -16.94 -47.60
N GLY A 243 0.02 -17.07 -48.92
CA GLY A 243 0.99 -17.68 -49.83
C GLY A 243 1.84 -16.64 -50.54
N ASP A 244 2.96 -17.14 -51.06
CA ASP A 244 3.89 -16.67 -52.09
C ASP A 244 4.51 -15.26 -51.98
#